data_AF-A0A4P2QCM2-F1
#
_entry.id   AF-A0A4P2QCM2-F1
#
_cell.length_a   1.000
_cell.length_b   1.000
_cell.length_c   1.000
_cell.angle_alpha   90.00
_cell.angle_beta   90.00
_cell.angle_gamma   90.00
#
_symmetry.space_group_name_H-M   'P 1'
#
loop_
_entity.id
_entity.type
_entity.pdbx_description
1 polymer ?
#
loop_
_entity_poly.entity_id
_entity_poly.type
_entity_poly.pdbx_seq_one_letter_code
_entity_poly.pdbx_strand_id
1 'polypeptide(L)'
;MDGPEPIEAAQAGELVVLDMARVARAAHELGVLLEVNAQPERLDLNDAPIRLAREAGARLVVVTDAHAVAQLGLMRHGVDRARRGWCAAADIANTAALAEFLERIGKRRRAASAAPGGGRGRAGRDARRAPRRREARRLARQLHRSGGRRRGSSDAGWRRDGDESMPFRDRADAGRQLATRLTAYAGREDVTLLALPRGGVPVGFEIAKILRVPLDVVIARRLVAPINHQMTIGAVASGGVRVVDEELCRALAVSDRTVQWIADAEAREVERLERVYYGCHRAPPDVRDRTVLLVDDGVATGASMRAAVTAVEQGRPAAIVIAIPVASYAACAELSRRAREFVYCYIRDPVYSVGLWYESYAPVSEQEVCRLLREAHELSASPREPPAPGAP
;
A
#
# COMPACT_ATOMS: atom_id res chain seq x y z
N MET A 1 -6.51 -4.07 -38.18
CA MET A 1 -5.05 -4.22 -38.30
C MET A 1 -4.60 -4.81 -36.99
N ASP A 2 -4.39 -6.13 -37.00
CA ASP A 2 -4.01 -6.86 -35.80
C ASP A 2 -2.59 -6.45 -35.42
N GLY A 3 -2.47 -5.90 -34.20
CA GLY A 3 -1.17 -5.57 -33.62
C GLY A 3 -0.33 -6.83 -33.38
N PRO A 4 0.94 -6.67 -32.97
CA PRO A 4 1.81 -7.81 -32.67
C PRO A 4 1.14 -8.76 -31.68
N GLU A 5 1.33 -10.06 -31.89
CA GLU A 5 0.85 -11.09 -30.96
C GLU A 5 1.39 -10.77 -29.54
N PRO A 6 0.60 -10.96 -28.46
CA PRO A 6 1.00 -10.62 -27.09
C PRO A 6 2.38 -11.18 -26.68
N ILE A 7 2.81 -12.29 -27.28
CA ILE A 7 4.13 -12.89 -27.04
C ILE A 7 5.25 -12.07 -27.70
N GLU A 8 5.03 -11.54 -28.90
CA GLU A 8 5.98 -10.74 -29.64
C GLU A 8 6.16 -9.36 -28.99
N ALA A 9 5.05 -8.75 -28.54
CA ALA A 9 5.05 -7.53 -27.75
C ALA A 9 5.84 -7.71 -26.43
N ALA A 10 5.59 -8.81 -25.70
CA ALA A 10 6.33 -9.11 -24.47
C ALA A 10 7.83 -9.34 -24.72
N GLN A 11 8.20 -9.99 -25.83
CA GLN A 11 9.61 -10.22 -26.20
C GLN A 11 10.32 -8.95 -26.66
N ALA A 12 9.59 -7.99 -27.23
CA ALA A 12 10.08 -6.64 -27.55
C ALA A 12 10.20 -5.74 -26.30
N GLY A 13 9.79 -6.22 -25.12
CA GLY A 13 9.79 -5.45 -23.88
C GLY A 13 8.61 -4.49 -23.75
N GLU A 14 7.59 -4.64 -24.59
CA GLU A 14 6.33 -3.92 -24.48
C GLU A 14 5.46 -4.53 -23.37
N LEU A 15 4.64 -3.68 -22.76
CA LEU A 15 3.71 -4.13 -21.74
C LEU A 15 2.53 -4.86 -22.35
N VAL A 16 2.26 -6.04 -21.80
CA VAL A 16 1.15 -6.87 -22.22
C VAL A 16 0.27 -7.11 -21.01
N VAL A 17 -0.98 -6.63 -21.10
CA VAL A 17 -2.00 -6.96 -20.10
C VAL A 17 -2.36 -8.43 -20.31
N LEU A 18 -2.03 -9.26 -19.32
CA LEU A 18 -2.37 -10.68 -19.36
C LEU A 18 -3.83 -10.87 -18.94
N ASP A 19 -4.59 -11.58 -19.77
CA ASP A 19 -5.88 -12.14 -19.37
C ASP A 19 -5.62 -13.26 -18.35
N MET A 20 -5.64 -12.90 -17.07
CA MET A 20 -5.36 -13.83 -15.98
C MET A 20 -6.40 -14.94 -15.87
N ALA A 21 -7.63 -14.75 -16.36
CA ALA A 21 -8.62 -15.82 -16.39
C ALA A 21 -8.25 -16.87 -17.45
N ARG A 22 -7.76 -16.44 -18.62
CA ARG A 22 -7.24 -17.34 -19.66
C ARG A 22 -5.96 -18.04 -19.20
N VAL A 23 -5.04 -17.31 -18.57
CA VAL A 23 -3.81 -17.88 -18.00
C VAL A 23 -4.13 -18.92 -16.94
N ALA A 24 -5.07 -18.65 -16.03
CA ALA A 24 -5.50 -19.58 -14.99
C ALA A 24 -6.07 -20.88 -15.57
N ARG A 25 -6.98 -20.80 -16.55
CA ARG A 25 -7.52 -21.98 -17.23
C ARG A 25 -6.43 -22.80 -17.92
N ALA A 26 -5.55 -22.14 -18.67
CA ALA A 26 -4.44 -22.82 -19.33
C ALA A 26 -3.47 -23.46 -18.33
N ALA A 27 -3.21 -22.81 -17.19
CA ALA A 27 -2.40 -23.38 -16.12
C ALA A 27 -3.03 -24.65 -15.54
N HIS A 28 -4.35 -24.65 -15.31
CA HIS A 28 -5.08 -25.84 -14.88
C HIS A 28 -4.99 -26.98 -15.91
N GLU A 29 -5.37 -26.71 -17.16
CA GLU A 29 -5.42 -27.71 -18.25
C GLU A 29 -4.05 -28.36 -18.50
N LEU A 30 -3.00 -27.55 -18.49
CA LEU A 30 -1.66 -28.03 -18.74
C LEU A 30 -1.04 -28.65 -17.46
N GLY A 31 -1.56 -28.36 -16.28
CA GLY A 31 -0.94 -28.71 -14.99
C GLY A 31 0.30 -27.86 -14.67
N VAL A 32 0.31 -26.58 -15.05
CA VAL A 32 1.31 -25.59 -14.61
C VAL A 32 0.95 -25.12 -13.21
N LEU A 33 1.92 -25.02 -12.31
CA LEU A 33 1.73 -24.35 -11.03
C LEU A 33 1.96 -22.85 -11.19
N LEU A 34 1.06 -22.04 -10.63
CA LEU A 34 1.24 -20.59 -10.58
C LEU A 34 1.97 -20.18 -9.30
N GLU A 35 3.02 -19.39 -9.43
CA GLU A 35 3.81 -18.91 -8.29
C GLU A 35 3.05 -17.81 -7.53
N VAL A 36 3.16 -17.84 -6.20
CA VAL A 36 2.82 -16.76 -5.29
C VAL A 36 4.09 -16.42 -4.52
N ASN A 37 4.77 -15.38 -4.98
CA ASN A 37 6.01 -14.92 -4.38
C ASN A 37 5.73 -14.18 -3.07
N ALA A 38 6.42 -14.59 -2.01
CA ALA A 38 6.32 -14.05 -0.67
C ALA A 38 7.30 -12.90 -0.41
N GLN A 39 8.22 -12.61 -1.36
CA GLN A 39 9.15 -11.50 -1.25
C GLN A 39 8.45 -10.15 -1.48
N PRO A 40 8.43 -9.23 -0.49
CA PRO A 40 7.70 -7.97 -0.60
C PRO A 40 8.07 -7.08 -1.80
N GLU A 41 9.32 -7.10 -2.26
CA GLU A 41 9.78 -6.30 -3.40
C GLU A 41 9.58 -7.00 -4.76
N ARG A 42 9.20 -8.28 -4.77
CA ARG A 42 9.06 -9.10 -5.99
C ARG A 42 7.73 -9.84 -6.03
N LEU A 43 6.70 -9.23 -5.47
CA LEU A 43 5.35 -9.79 -5.43
C LEU A 43 4.80 -9.89 -6.86
N ASP A 44 4.35 -11.08 -7.22
CA ASP A 44 3.81 -11.43 -8.54
C ASP A 44 2.27 -11.29 -8.56
N LEU A 45 1.55 -12.28 -8.07
CA LEU A 45 0.09 -12.33 -8.06
C LEU A 45 -0.46 -11.63 -6.81
N ASN A 46 -1.39 -10.69 -7.04
CA ASN A 46 -2.24 -10.15 -5.97
C ASN A 46 -3.51 -11.01 -5.80
N ASP A 47 -4.39 -10.62 -4.88
CA ASP A 47 -5.51 -11.43 -4.41
C ASP A 47 -6.56 -11.75 -5.49
N ALA A 48 -6.77 -10.87 -6.48
CA ALA A 48 -7.75 -11.11 -7.55
C ALA A 48 -7.32 -12.22 -8.55
N PRO A 49 -6.12 -12.21 -9.16
CA PRO A 49 -5.58 -13.30 -9.95
C PRO A 49 -5.42 -14.62 -9.19
N ILE A 50 -5.05 -14.57 -7.89
CA ILE A 50 -5.00 -15.78 -7.06
C ILE A 50 -6.40 -16.41 -6.95
N ARG A 51 -7.43 -15.59 -6.74
CA ARG A 51 -8.81 -16.07 -6.68
C ARG A 51 -9.26 -16.67 -8.02
N LEU A 52 -8.94 -16.02 -9.14
CA LEU A 52 -9.24 -16.55 -10.49
C LEU A 52 -8.54 -17.89 -10.73
N ALA A 53 -7.27 -18.03 -10.31
CA ALA A 53 -6.53 -19.29 -10.39
C ALA A 53 -7.22 -20.40 -9.61
N ARG A 54 -7.62 -20.12 -8.36
CA ARG A 54 -8.37 -21.05 -7.51
C ARG A 54 -9.69 -21.46 -8.15
N GLU A 55 -10.49 -20.50 -8.60
CA GLU A 55 -11.82 -20.75 -9.21
C GLU A 55 -11.71 -21.56 -10.51
N ALA A 56 -10.62 -21.39 -11.26
CA ALA A 56 -10.31 -22.19 -12.44
C ALA A 56 -9.71 -23.59 -12.13
N GLY A 57 -9.49 -23.91 -10.85
CA GLY A 57 -8.88 -25.18 -10.43
C GLY A 57 -7.36 -25.25 -10.62
N ALA A 58 -6.70 -24.15 -10.97
CA ALA A 58 -5.25 -24.10 -11.07
C ALA A 58 -4.63 -24.19 -9.66
N ARG A 59 -3.58 -25.01 -9.53
CA ARG A 59 -2.82 -25.12 -8.27
C ARG A 59 -1.78 -24.00 -8.20
N LEU A 60 -1.60 -23.44 -7.01
CA LEU A 60 -0.58 -22.42 -6.76
C LEU A 60 0.59 -23.00 -5.96
N VAL A 61 1.74 -22.32 -5.97
CA VAL A 61 2.91 -22.66 -5.12
C VAL A 61 3.41 -21.40 -4.44
N VAL A 62 3.64 -21.45 -3.13
CA VAL A 62 4.11 -20.28 -2.37
C VAL A 62 5.62 -20.39 -2.18
N VAL A 63 6.37 -19.34 -2.56
CA VAL A 63 7.84 -19.34 -2.57
C VAL A 63 8.36 -18.03 -2.00
N THR A 64 9.50 -18.04 -1.31
CA THR A 64 10.12 -16.83 -0.72
C THR A 64 11.15 -16.14 -1.61
N ASP A 65 11.60 -16.84 -2.66
CA ASP A 65 12.67 -16.43 -3.56
C ASP A 65 13.90 -15.92 -2.77
N ALA A 66 14.24 -16.67 -1.72
CA ALA A 66 15.22 -16.27 -0.73
C ALA A 66 16.66 -16.36 -1.29
N HIS A 67 17.40 -15.28 -1.12
CA HIS A 67 18.84 -15.15 -1.38
C HIS A 67 19.67 -15.10 -0.08
N ALA A 68 19.00 -15.12 1.08
CA ALA A 68 19.60 -15.22 2.41
C ALA A 68 18.67 -16.00 3.36
N VAL A 69 19.23 -16.66 4.37
CA VAL A 69 18.47 -17.52 5.30
C VAL A 69 17.34 -16.76 6.00
N ALA A 70 17.57 -15.51 6.41
CA ALA A 70 16.54 -14.69 7.05
C ALA A 70 15.30 -14.45 6.16
N GLN A 71 15.46 -14.50 4.83
CA GLN A 71 14.36 -14.29 3.89
C GLN A 71 13.41 -15.49 3.81
N LEU A 72 13.78 -16.66 4.35
CA LEU A 72 12.86 -17.78 4.49
C LEU A 72 11.67 -17.43 5.41
N GLY A 73 11.87 -16.53 6.38
CA GLY A 73 10.81 -16.02 7.25
C GLY A 73 9.72 -15.21 6.54
N LEU A 74 9.96 -14.82 5.27
CA LEU A 74 8.98 -14.08 4.47
C LEU A 74 7.81 -14.94 4.01
N MET A 75 7.89 -16.27 4.17
CA MET A 75 6.85 -17.22 3.74
C MET A 75 5.44 -16.80 4.18
N ARG A 76 5.33 -16.20 5.38
CA ARG A 76 4.07 -15.64 5.90
C ARG A 76 3.35 -14.72 4.92
N HIS A 77 4.08 -13.89 4.17
CA HIS A 77 3.48 -12.93 3.24
C HIS A 77 2.81 -13.60 2.05
N GLY A 78 3.42 -14.68 1.54
CA GLY A 78 2.82 -15.48 0.47
C GLY A 78 1.59 -16.25 0.95
N VAL A 79 1.64 -16.78 2.19
CA VAL A 79 0.48 -17.44 2.83
C VAL A 79 -0.68 -16.46 3.03
N ASP A 80 -0.41 -15.25 3.51
CA ASP A 80 -1.44 -14.22 3.72
C ASP A 80 -2.07 -13.78 2.39
N ARG A 81 -1.27 -13.65 1.32
CA ARG A 81 -1.78 -13.38 -0.03
C ARG A 81 -2.67 -14.50 -0.56
N ALA A 82 -2.24 -15.75 -0.43
CA ALA A 82 -3.02 -16.91 -0.82
C ALA A 82 -4.38 -16.94 -0.10
N ARG A 83 -4.39 -16.70 1.22
CA ARG A 83 -5.62 -16.62 2.03
C ARG A 83 -6.54 -15.49 1.60
N ARG A 84 -6.00 -14.31 1.27
CA ARG A 84 -6.80 -13.19 0.72
C ARG A 84 -7.45 -13.54 -0.62
N GLY A 85 -6.80 -14.37 -1.44
CA GLY A 85 -7.38 -14.97 -2.65
C GLY A 85 -8.29 -16.20 -2.38
N TRP A 86 -8.64 -16.45 -1.12
CA TRP A 86 -9.50 -17.54 -0.64
C TRP A 86 -8.95 -18.96 -0.83
N CYS A 87 -7.65 -19.11 -1.03
CA CYS A 87 -7.02 -20.42 -1.11
C CYS A 87 -7.04 -21.15 0.24
N ALA A 88 -7.40 -22.43 0.20
CA ALA A 88 -7.17 -23.40 1.26
C ALA A 88 -5.82 -24.11 1.06
N ALA A 89 -5.38 -24.90 2.05
CA ALA A 89 -4.13 -25.66 1.94
C ALA A 89 -4.11 -26.55 0.69
N ALA A 90 -5.22 -27.22 0.39
CA ALA A 90 -5.34 -28.06 -0.80
C ALA A 90 -4.97 -27.32 -2.10
N ASP A 91 -5.30 -26.02 -2.22
CA ASP A 91 -5.03 -25.20 -3.41
C ASP A 91 -3.54 -24.91 -3.61
N ILE A 92 -2.73 -25.07 -2.56
CA ILE A 92 -1.30 -24.77 -2.52
C ILE A 92 -0.48 -26.07 -2.62
N ALA A 93 0.21 -26.25 -3.74
CA ALA A 93 0.91 -27.47 -4.10
C ALA A 93 1.98 -27.89 -3.08
N ASN A 94 2.74 -26.96 -2.52
CA ASN A 94 3.80 -27.26 -1.55
C ASN A 94 3.31 -27.44 -0.10
N THR A 95 1.99 -27.59 0.12
CA THR A 95 1.43 -28.11 1.37
C THR A 95 1.23 -29.63 1.35
N ALA A 96 1.29 -30.24 0.17
CA ALA A 96 1.22 -31.68 0.00
C ALA A 96 2.45 -32.37 0.61
N ALA A 97 2.34 -33.67 0.87
CA ALA A 97 3.48 -34.48 1.27
C ALA A 97 4.60 -34.39 0.21
N LEU A 98 5.87 -34.40 0.65
CA LEU A 98 7.02 -34.18 -0.23
C LEU A 98 7.01 -35.09 -1.48
N ALA A 99 6.67 -36.37 -1.32
CA ALA A 99 6.60 -37.33 -2.43
C ALA A 99 5.56 -36.91 -3.48
N GLU A 100 4.38 -36.47 -3.04
CA GLU A 100 3.29 -36.00 -3.91
C GLU A 100 3.67 -34.69 -4.61
N PHE A 101 4.31 -33.76 -3.88
CA PHE A 101 4.78 -32.52 -4.47
C PHE A 101 5.85 -32.76 -5.54
N LEU A 102 6.82 -33.64 -5.26
CA LEU A 102 7.88 -34.02 -6.21
C LEU A 102 7.31 -34.72 -7.45
N GLU A 103 6.31 -35.59 -7.29
CA GLU A 103 5.62 -36.23 -8.40
C GLU A 103 4.94 -35.19 -9.30
N ARG A 104 4.24 -34.21 -8.69
CA ARG A 104 3.56 -33.13 -9.41
C ARG A 104 4.52 -32.29 -10.26
N ILE A 105 5.68 -31.89 -9.72
CA ILE A 105 6.68 -31.11 -10.49
C ILE A 105 7.54 -31.98 -11.42
N GLY A 106 7.64 -33.29 -11.17
CA GLY A 106 8.45 -34.24 -11.93
C GLY A 106 7.80 -34.78 -13.22
N LYS A 107 6.46 -34.80 -13.29
CA LYS A 107 5.71 -35.36 -14.45
C LYS A 107 5.94 -34.63 -15.78
N ARG A 108 6.47 -33.42 -15.80
CA ARG A 108 6.70 -32.63 -17.04
C ARG A 108 8.09 -32.72 -17.64
N ARG A 109 9.08 -33.25 -16.93
CA ARG A 109 10.47 -33.34 -17.46
C ARG A 109 10.64 -34.37 -18.58
N ARG A 110 9.62 -35.19 -18.88
CA ARG A 110 9.65 -36.22 -19.94
C ARG A 110 8.87 -35.89 -21.21
N ALA A 111 8.01 -34.87 -21.21
CA ALA A 111 7.18 -34.53 -22.38
C ALA A 111 7.85 -33.55 -23.36
N ALA A 112 8.85 -32.77 -22.91
CA ALA A 112 9.53 -31.76 -23.73
C ALA A 112 10.85 -32.24 -24.38
N SER A 113 11.24 -33.51 -24.21
CA SER A 113 12.48 -34.08 -24.77
C SER A 113 12.25 -34.98 -26.00
N ALA A 114 11.06 -34.98 -26.58
CA ALA A 114 10.76 -35.72 -27.80
C ALA A 114 10.56 -34.76 -28.99
N ALA A 115 11.65 -34.09 -29.39
CA ALA A 115 11.82 -33.59 -30.76
C ALA A 115 13.07 -34.28 -31.33
N PRO A 116 13.04 -34.84 -32.55
CA PRO A 116 14.17 -35.61 -33.07
C PRO A 116 15.38 -34.73 -33.28
N GLY A 117 16.52 -35.19 -32.77
CA GLY A 117 17.77 -34.44 -32.74
C GLY A 117 18.39 -34.23 -34.12
N GLY A 118 18.72 -32.97 -34.40
CA GLY A 118 19.81 -32.58 -35.29
C GLY A 118 21.06 -32.28 -34.47
N GLY A 119 22.10 -33.09 -34.68
CA GLY A 119 23.54 -32.78 -34.56
C GLY A 119 24.04 -31.96 -33.36
N ARG A 120 24.72 -32.64 -32.43
CA ARG A 120 25.62 -31.99 -31.46
C ARG A 120 26.84 -31.41 -32.18
N GLY A 121 26.97 -30.09 -32.20
CA GLY A 121 28.21 -29.35 -32.49
C GLY A 121 28.66 -28.56 -31.27
N ARG A 122 29.78 -28.97 -30.64
CA ARG A 122 30.48 -28.19 -29.61
C ARG A 122 31.13 -26.97 -30.27
N ALA A 123 30.82 -25.75 -29.83
CA ALA A 123 31.65 -24.59 -30.07
C ALA A 123 31.52 -23.52 -28.97
N GLY A 124 32.68 -23.11 -28.44
CA GLY A 124 33.01 -21.76 -27.95
C GLY A 124 32.07 -21.05 -26.97
N ARG A 125 32.41 -21.09 -25.68
CA ARG A 125 32.05 -19.98 -24.78
C ARG A 125 32.98 -18.82 -25.10
N ASP A 126 32.48 -17.85 -25.85
CA ASP A 126 33.17 -16.58 -26.02
C ASP A 126 32.40 -15.44 -25.33
N ALA A 127 33.17 -14.65 -24.60
CA ALA A 127 32.72 -13.71 -23.61
C ALA A 127 32.41 -12.35 -24.24
N ARG A 128 31.13 -11.97 -24.37
CA ARG A 128 30.73 -10.56 -24.53
C ARG A 128 29.42 -10.27 -23.78
N ARG A 129 29.53 -9.90 -22.50
CA ARG A 129 28.47 -9.16 -21.78
C ARG A 129 28.99 -7.77 -21.43
N ALA A 130 28.17 -6.79 -21.80
CA ALA A 130 28.46 -5.37 -21.96
C ALA A 130 28.95 -4.62 -20.70
N PRO A 131 29.65 -3.46 -20.87
CA PRO A 131 30.45 -2.81 -19.82
C PRO A 131 29.65 -2.06 -18.72
N ARG A 132 28.34 -1.86 -18.89
CA ARG A 132 27.55 -0.92 -18.07
C ARG A 132 27.24 -1.37 -16.62
N ARG A 133 27.43 -2.67 -16.29
CA ARG A 133 27.18 -3.20 -14.92
C ARG A 133 28.35 -3.01 -13.95
N ARG A 134 29.58 -2.83 -14.44
CA ARG A 134 30.77 -2.63 -13.58
C ARG A 134 30.92 -1.17 -13.14
N GLU A 135 30.55 -0.21 -13.98
CA GLU A 135 30.52 1.22 -13.61
C GLU A 135 29.47 1.55 -12.55
N ALA A 136 28.25 1.02 -12.69
CA ALA A 136 27.18 1.20 -11.70
C ALA A 136 27.57 0.68 -10.29
N ARG A 137 28.30 -0.45 -10.23
CA ARG A 137 28.82 -0.99 -8.96
C ARG A 137 29.99 -0.18 -8.39
N ARG A 138 30.71 0.57 -9.22
CA ARG A 138 31.83 1.43 -8.79
C ARG A 138 31.31 2.76 -8.23
N LEU A 139 30.27 3.34 -8.84
CA LEU A 139 29.58 4.55 -8.37
C LEU A 139 28.90 4.33 -7.01
N ALA A 140 28.21 3.19 -6.84
CA ALA A 140 27.53 2.83 -5.58
C ALA A 140 28.51 2.65 -4.39
N ARG A 141 29.76 2.25 -4.67
CA ARG A 141 30.81 2.11 -3.64
C ARG A 141 31.51 3.43 -3.32
N GLN A 142 31.52 4.39 -4.25
CA GLN A 142 32.06 5.73 -4.01
C GLN A 142 31.12 6.56 -3.14
N LEU A 143 29.80 6.45 -3.32
CA LEU A 143 28.80 7.15 -2.51
C LEU A 143 28.71 6.65 -1.05
N HIS A 144 29.16 5.43 -0.77
CA HIS A 144 29.20 4.85 0.58
C HIS A 144 30.49 5.18 1.38
N ARG A 145 31.46 5.89 0.80
CA ARG A 145 32.75 6.22 1.46
C ARG A 145 32.97 7.70 1.75
N SER A 146 32.02 8.58 1.43
CA SER A 146 32.12 10.02 1.69
C SER A 146 31.11 10.52 2.74
N GLY A 147 30.94 9.77 3.83
CA GLY A 147 30.26 10.22 5.06
C GLY A 147 31.28 10.34 6.19
N GLY A 148 32.13 11.37 6.12
CA GLY A 148 33.20 11.62 7.07
C GLY A 148 32.68 11.97 8.47
N ARG A 149 33.38 11.43 9.48
CA ARG A 149 33.20 11.73 10.91
C ARG A 149 33.32 13.24 11.16
N ARG A 150 32.35 13.82 11.87
CA ARG A 150 32.57 15.01 12.72
C ARG A 150 31.96 14.77 14.10
N ARG A 151 32.77 15.04 15.12
CA ARG A 151 32.46 14.99 16.56
C ARG A 151 31.98 16.37 17.03
N GLY A 152 31.12 16.36 18.07
CA GLY A 152 30.68 17.50 18.89
C GLY A 152 29.40 18.17 18.35
N SER A 153 28.35 18.47 19.11
CA SER A 153 28.20 18.59 20.57
C SER A 153 26.73 18.40 21.02
N SER A 154 26.58 17.76 22.18
CA SER A 154 25.57 17.91 23.25
C SER A 154 24.06 17.88 22.97
N ASP A 155 23.48 16.76 23.43
CA ASP A 155 22.36 16.65 24.38
C ASP A 155 20.91 16.95 23.96
N ALA A 156 20.21 15.87 23.59
CA ALA A 156 18.82 15.63 23.99
C ALA A 156 18.50 14.12 23.88
N GLY A 157 18.74 13.39 24.97
CA GLY A 157 18.01 12.18 25.38
C GLY A 157 17.71 11.10 24.33
N TRP A 158 18.73 10.40 23.83
CA TRP A 158 18.53 9.09 23.22
C TRP A 158 18.12 8.07 24.29
N ARG A 159 16.82 7.77 24.39
CA ARG A 159 16.37 6.57 25.10
C ARG A 159 16.89 5.34 24.33
N ARG A 160 17.69 4.52 25.01
CA ARG A 160 18.25 3.25 24.52
C ARG A 160 17.15 2.22 24.29
N ASP A 161 17.42 1.34 23.33
CA ASP A 161 16.74 0.08 23.05
C ASP A 161 16.39 -0.71 24.33
N GLY A 162 15.15 -1.20 24.45
CA GLY A 162 14.75 -2.11 25.52
C GLY A 162 13.30 -2.10 26.00
N ASP A 163 12.39 -1.33 25.38
CA ASP A 163 10.96 -1.44 25.72
C ASP A 163 10.29 -2.42 24.72
N GLU A 164 10.13 -3.66 25.13
CA GLU A 164 9.37 -4.70 24.43
C GLU A 164 7.85 -4.51 24.55
N SER A 165 7.36 -3.37 25.04
CA SER A 165 5.93 -3.05 24.95
C SER A 165 5.57 -2.67 23.51
N MET A 166 4.55 -3.35 22.96
CA MET A 166 3.96 -2.93 21.70
C MET A 166 3.45 -1.49 21.86
N PRO A 167 3.76 -0.58 20.93
CA PRO A 167 3.53 0.86 21.14
C PRO A 167 2.05 1.22 21.21
N PHE A 168 1.16 0.39 20.66
CA PHE A 168 -0.29 0.58 20.70
C PHE A 168 -1.00 -0.74 21.01
N ARG A 169 -1.99 -0.70 21.90
CA ARG A 169 -2.86 -1.86 22.14
C ARG A 169 -3.79 -2.14 20.95
N ASP A 170 -4.42 -1.09 20.45
CA ASP A 170 -5.32 -1.11 19.29
C ASP A 170 -5.34 0.26 18.61
N ARG A 171 -6.15 0.41 17.55
CA ARG A 171 -6.31 1.68 16.83
C ARG A 171 -6.89 2.80 17.70
N ALA A 172 -7.76 2.46 18.66
CA ALA A 172 -8.33 3.47 19.53
C ALA A 172 -7.25 4.01 20.48
N ASP A 173 -6.39 3.15 21.00
CA ASP A 173 -5.25 3.52 21.83
C ASP A 173 -4.27 4.42 21.08
N ALA A 174 -3.94 4.07 19.84
CA ALA A 174 -3.14 4.93 18.96
C ALA A 174 -3.77 6.31 18.75
N GLY A 175 -5.08 6.36 18.51
CA GLY A 175 -5.83 7.63 18.38
C GLY A 175 -5.75 8.49 19.63
N ARG A 176 -5.96 7.90 20.82
CA ARG A 176 -5.82 8.62 22.10
C ARG A 176 -4.42 9.16 22.33
N GLN A 177 -3.40 8.34 22.09
CA GLN A 177 -2.00 8.78 22.22
C GLN A 177 -1.68 9.92 21.24
N LEU A 178 -2.11 9.81 19.99
CA LEU A 178 -1.88 10.83 18.97
C LEU A 178 -2.64 12.14 19.28
N ALA A 179 -3.85 12.06 19.82
CA ALA A 179 -4.64 13.22 20.23
C ALA A 179 -3.92 14.11 21.26
N THR A 180 -3.13 13.52 22.17
CA THR A 180 -2.34 14.30 23.15
C THR A 180 -1.32 15.23 22.51
N ARG A 181 -0.90 14.94 21.27
CA ARG A 181 0.05 15.75 20.49
C ARG A 181 -0.64 16.77 19.59
N LEU A 182 -1.98 16.73 19.50
CA LEU A 182 -2.79 17.58 18.63
C LEU A 182 -3.61 18.62 19.40
N THR A 183 -3.31 18.86 20.68
CA THR A 183 -4.08 19.74 21.56
C THR A 183 -4.20 21.18 21.06
N ALA A 184 -3.24 21.65 20.26
CA ALA A 184 -3.29 22.96 19.60
C ALA A 184 -4.47 23.12 18.61
N TYR A 185 -5.09 22.02 18.20
CA TYR A 185 -6.25 22.00 17.30
C TYR A 185 -7.59 21.82 18.03
N ALA A 186 -7.59 21.62 19.35
CA ALA A 186 -8.79 21.33 20.11
C ALA A 186 -9.80 22.49 20.07
N GLY A 187 -11.08 22.17 19.82
CA GLY A 187 -12.21 23.11 19.83
C GLY A 187 -12.25 24.12 18.68
N ARG A 188 -11.26 24.12 17.79
CA ARG A 188 -11.19 25.08 16.67
C ARG A 188 -12.28 24.83 15.64
N GLU A 189 -12.96 25.89 15.23
CA GLU A 189 -14.07 25.84 14.27
C GLU A 189 -13.61 25.78 12.81
N ASP A 190 -12.39 26.22 12.54
CA ASP A 190 -11.75 26.15 11.22
C ASP A 190 -11.10 24.78 10.95
N VAL A 191 -11.15 23.85 11.91
CA VAL A 191 -10.53 22.54 11.81
C VAL A 191 -11.55 21.48 11.36
N THR A 192 -11.14 20.61 10.43
CA THR A 192 -11.86 19.38 10.11
C THR A 192 -10.87 18.21 10.04
N LEU A 193 -11.23 17.10 10.66
CA LEU A 193 -10.43 15.87 10.62
C LEU A 193 -10.97 14.95 9.52
N LEU A 194 -10.10 14.55 8.60
CA LEU A 194 -10.40 13.60 7.53
C LEU A 194 -9.58 12.33 7.71
N ALA A 195 -10.24 11.23 8.00
CA ALA A 195 -9.61 9.93 8.13
C ALA A 195 -9.58 9.17 6.79
N LEU A 196 -8.47 8.49 6.51
CA LEU A 196 -8.38 7.56 5.38
C LEU A 196 -9.07 6.24 5.76
N PRO A 197 -10.07 5.78 4.99
CA PRO A 197 -10.72 4.51 5.27
C PRO A 197 -9.85 3.31 4.85
N ARG A 198 -9.95 2.17 5.52
CA ARG A 198 -10.81 1.90 6.69
C ARG A 198 -10.07 2.08 8.02
N GLY A 199 -8.77 1.79 8.03
CA GLY A 199 -7.94 1.74 9.23
C GLY A 199 -7.81 3.07 9.96
N GLY A 200 -7.74 4.18 9.24
CA GLY A 200 -7.65 5.52 9.84
C GLY A 200 -8.90 5.96 10.61
N VAL A 201 -10.08 5.40 10.33
CA VAL A 201 -11.34 5.89 10.91
C VAL A 201 -11.43 5.67 12.43
N PRO A 202 -11.14 4.47 12.99
CA PRO A 202 -11.07 4.29 14.43
C PRO A 202 -10.05 5.18 15.15
N VAL A 203 -8.91 5.47 14.49
CA VAL A 203 -7.90 6.38 15.03
C VAL A 203 -8.44 7.82 15.03
N GLY A 204 -8.99 8.26 13.90
CA GLY A 204 -9.58 9.59 13.73
C GLY A 204 -10.77 9.83 14.64
N PHE A 205 -11.57 8.81 14.94
CA PHE A 205 -12.69 8.88 15.88
C PHE A 205 -12.25 9.29 17.29
N GLU A 206 -11.24 8.63 17.84
CA GLU A 206 -10.74 8.99 19.18
C GLU A 206 -10.12 10.39 19.19
N ILE A 207 -9.42 10.77 18.13
CA ILE A 207 -8.85 12.13 18.00
C ILE A 207 -9.97 13.17 17.95
N ALA A 208 -10.97 12.97 17.09
CA ALA A 208 -12.09 13.90 16.94
C ALA A 208 -12.88 14.06 18.24
N LYS A 209 -13.12 12.95 18.96
CA LYS A 209 -13.79 12.94 20.27
C LYS A 209 -13.01 13.76 21.31
N ILE A 210 -11.69 13.57 21.40
CA ILE A 210 -10.85 14.29 22.37
C ILE A 210 -10.71 15.76 22.01
N LEU A 211 -10.44 16.06 20.74
CA LEU A 211 -10.23 17.43 20.27
C LEU A 211 -11.54 18.20 20.08
N ARG A 212 -12.69 17.51 20.10
CA ARG A 212 -14.03 18.08 19.82
C ARG A 212 -14.08 18.81 18.47
N VAL A 213 -13.53 18.16 17.43
CA VAL A 213 -13.55 18.65 16.04
C VAL A 213 -14.35 17.71 15.15
N PRO A 214 -14.95 18.18 14.05
CA PRO A 214 -15.68 17.32 13.12
C PRO A 214 -14.79 16.24 12.52
N LEU A 215 -15.26 14.98 12.55
CA LEU A 215 -14.69 13.85 11.82
C LEU A 215 -15.45 13.63 10.52
N ASP A 216 -14.71 13.34 9.45
CA ASP A 216 -15.25 12.75 8.24
C ASP A 216 -14.19 11.86 7.55
N VAL A 217 -14.51 11.32 6.37
CA VAL A 217 -13.58 10.54 5.56
C VAL A 217 -13.11 11.27 4.31
N VAL A 218 -11.86 11.01 3.93
CA VAL A 218 -11.34 11.30 2.59
C VAL A 218 -11.24 10.00 1.81
N ILE A 219 -12.03 9.87 0.75
CA ILE A 219 -11.96 8.72 -0.15
C ILE A 219 -11.05 9.12 -1.30
N ALA A 220 -9.82 8.59 -1.28
CA ALA A 220 -8.86 8.79 -2.35
C ALA A 220 -8.27 7.44 -2.77
N ARG A 221 -8.21 7.21 -4.08
CA ARG A 221 -7.59 6.04 -4.70
C ARG A 221 -6.43 6.47 -5.58
N ARG A 222 -5.41 5.62 -5.61
CA ARG A 222 -4.18 5.86 -6.35
C ARG A 222 -4.36 5.41 -7.78
N LEU A 223 -3.94 6.27 -8.73
CA LEU A 223 -3.70 5.85 -10.09
C LEU A 223 -2.29 5.27 -10.13
N VAL A 224 -2.20 4.00 -10.43
CA VAL A 224 -0.96 3.24 -10.33
C VAL A 224 -0.43 2.96 -11.74
N ALA A 225 0.87 3.13 -11.94
CA ALA A 225 1.48 2.88 -13.24
C ALA A 225 1.30 1.40 -13.67
N PRO A 226 0.94 1.11 -14.92
CA PRO A 226 0.86 -0.26 -15.43
C PRO A 226 2.17 -1.03 -15.34
N ILE A 227 3.30 -0.35 -15.58
CA ILE A 227 4.65 -0.95 -15.56
C ILE A 227 5.12 -1.30 -14.14
N ASN A 228 4.59 -0.62 -13.12
CA ASN A 228 5.10 -0.71 -11.77
C ASN A 228 4.01 -0.33 -10.76
N HIS A 229 3.47 -1.34 -10.09
CA HIS A 229 2.38 -1.14 -9.15
C HIS A 229 2.75 -0.37 -7.87
N GLN A 230 4.04 -0.13 -7.65
CA GLN A 230 4.53 0.71 -6.55
C GLN A 230 4.58 2.20 -6.95
N MET A 231 4.62 2.51 -8.25
CA MET A 231 4.62 3.89 -8.75
C MET A 231 3.19 4.43 -8.88
N THR A 232 2.96 5.59 -8.26
CA THR A 232 1.68 6.28 -8.30
C THR A 232 1.79 7.43 -9.27
N ILE A 233 1.01 7.39 -10.35
CA ILE A 233 0.97 8.39 -11.44
C ILE A 233 -0.14 9.43 -11.25
N GLY A 234 -0.91 9.31 -10.17
CA GLY A 234 -2.00 10.21 -9.89
C GLY A 234 -2.92 9.70 -8.80
N ALA A 235 -4.05 10.36 -8.64
CA ALA A 235 -5.10 9.98 -7.72
C ALA A 235 -6.48 10.38 -8.27
N VAL A 236 -7.50 9.62 -7.88
CA VAL A 236 -8.90 10.03 -7.96
C VAL A 236 -9.47 10.07 -6.55
N ALA A 237 -10.38 10.99 -6.30
CA ALA A 237 -10.99 11.15 -4.98
C ALA A 237 -12.42 11.66 -5.05
N SER A 238 -13.08 11.68 -3.89
CA SER A 238 -14.44 12.17 -3.72
C SER A 238 -14.67 13.51 -4.41
N GLY A 239 -15.90 13.76 -4.88
CA GLY A 239 -16.27 15.01 -5.54
C GLY A 239 -15.72 15.16 -6.97
N GLY A 240 -15.37 14.05 -7.62
CA GLY A 240 -14.89 14.03 -9.01
C GLY A 240 -13.46 14.53 -9.20
N VAL A 241 -12.69 14.63 -8.11
CA VAL A 241 -11.29 15.07 -8.16
C VAL A 241 -10.46 14.03 -8.90
N ARG A 242 -9.72 14.48 -9.91
CA ARG A 242 -8.75 13.68 -10.66
C ARG A 242 -7.46 14.46 -10.84
N VAL A 243 -6.35 13.90 -10.35
CA VAL A 243 -5.02 14.48 -10.49
C VAL A 243 -4.10 13.44 -11.12
N VAL A 244 -3.34 13.86 -12.13
CA VAL A 244 -2.39 13.02 -12.86
C VAL A 244 -1.06 13.75 -12.93
N ASP A 245 0.03 13.03 -12.67
CA ASP A 245 1.39 13.49 -12.92
C ASP A 245 1.73 13.26 -14.40
N GLU A 246 1.47 14.27 -15.22
CA GLU A 246 1.68 14.17 -16.67
C GLU A 246 3.15 13.97 -17.04
N GLU A 247 4.08 14.53 -16.26
CA GLU A 247 5.52 14.39 -16.52
C GLU A 247 5.96 12.95 -16.27
N LEU A 248 5.51 12.36 -15.16
CA LEU A 248 5.76 10.95 -14.87
C LEU A 248 5.09 10.04 -15.91
N CYS A 249 3.85 10.32 -16.32
CA CYS A 249 3.19 9.56 -17.38
C CYS A 249 3.99 9.60 -18.69
N ARG A 250 4.50 10.76 -19.10
CA ARG A 250 5.39 10.90 -20.27
C ARG A 250 6.68 10.10 -20.11
N ALA A 251 7.34 10.20 -18.95
CA ALA A 251 8.58 9.48 -18.67
C ALA A 251 8.40 7.95 -18.67
N LEU A 252 7.22 7.47 -18.28
CA LEU A 252 6.86 6.05 -18.24
C LEU A 252 6.18 5.57 -19.53
N ALA A 253 6.02 6.43 -20.54
CA ALA A 253 5.29 6.15 -21.79
C ALA A 253 3.86 5.62 -21.54
N VAL A 254 3.18 6.12 -20.51
CA VAL A 254 1.78 5.77 -20.23
C VAL A 254 0.88 6.69 -21.06
N SER A 255 0.13 6.10 -21.98
CA SER A 255 -0.79 6.86 -22.84
C SER A 255 -1.95 7.48 -22.06
N ASP A 256 -2.45 8.62 -22.53
CA ASP A 256 -3.63 9.28 -21.93
C ASP A 256 -4.85 8.36 -21.88
N ARG A 257 -5.02 7.49 -22.89
CA ARG A 257 -6.09 6.48 -22.91
C ARG A 257 -5.95 5.48 -21.75
N THR A 258 -4.72 5.05 -21.46
CA THR A 258 -4.43 4.16 -20.34
C THR A 258 -4.69 4.87 -19.01
N VAL A 259 -4.24 6.12 -18.86
CA VAL A 259 -4.52 6.93 -17.67
C VAL A 259 -6.02 7.07 -17.45
N GLN A 260 -6.78 7.43 -18.50
CA GLN A 260 -8.22 7.55 -18.45
C GLN A 260 -8.89 6.25 -18.01
N TRP A 261 -8.49 5.12 -18.59
CA TRP A 261 -9.05 3.81 -18.22
C TRP A 261 -8.81 3.44 -16.75
N ILE A 262 -7.60 3.70 -16.23
CA ILE A 262 -7.28 3.49 -14.81
C ILE A 262 -8.11 4.44 -13.95
N ALA A 263 -8.16 5.73 -14.31
CA ALA A 263 -8.91 6.74 -13.59
C ALA A 263 -10.40 6.40 -13.51
N ASP A 264 -11.02 5.98 -14.61
CA ASP A 264 -12.44 5.60 -14.65
C ASP A 264 -12.71 4.37 -13.79
N ALA A 265 -11.80 3.39 -13.77
CA ALA A 265 -11.93 2.22 -12.92
C ALA A 265 -11.87 2.57 -11.43
N GLU A 266 -10.88 3.37 -11.04
CA GLU A 266 -10.73 3.80 -9.65
C GLU A 266 -11.85 4.78 -9.23
N ALA A 267 -12.34 5.63 -10.14
CA ALA A 267 -13.44 6.56 -9.89
C ALA A 267 -14.75 5.85 -9.59
N ARG A 268 -15.08 4.75 -10.30
CA ARG A 268 -16.26 3.93 -9.99
C ARG A 268 -16.23 3.37 -8.57
N GLU A 269 -15.04 3.01 -8.06
CA GLU A 269 -14.91 2.55 -6.68
C GLU A 269 -15.00 3.71 -5.68
N VAL A 270 -14.45 4.89 -6.01
CA VAL A 270 -14.67 6.11 -5.21
C VAL A 270 -16.17 6.38 -5.08
N GLU A 271 -16.91 6.42 -6.19
CA GLU A 271 -18.37 6.65 -6.18
C GLU A 271 -19.13 5.60 -5.37
N ARG A 272 -18.69 4.32 -5.41
CA ARG A 272 -19.29 3.27 -4.57
C ARG A 272 -19.06 3.57 -3.09
N LEU A 273 -17.83 3.92 -2.72
CA LEU A 273 -17.48 4.26 -1.34
C LEU A 273 -18.15 5.56 -0.88
N GLU A 274 -18.36 6.55 -1.75
CA GLU A 274 -19.13 7.75 -1.44
C GLU A 274 -20.57 7.38 -1.06
N ARG A 275 -21.23 6.51 -1.84
CA ARG A 275 -22.58 6.03 -1.50
C ARG A 275 -22.62 5.29 -0.16
N VAL A 276 -21.58 4.53 0.16
CA VAL A 276 -21.51 3.77 1.43
C VAL A 276 -21.23 4.69 2.61
N TYR A 277 -20.20 5.54 2.51
CA TYR A 277 -19.76 6.36 3.62
C TYR A 277 -20.59 7.64 3.71
N TYR A 278 -20.62 8.52 2.72
CA TYR A 278 -21.40 9.76 2.80
C TYR A 278 -22.91 9.52 2.89
N GLY A 279 -23.42 8.51 2.17
CA GLY A 279 -24.82 8.11 2.27
C GLY A 279 -25.28 7.63 3.66
N CYS A 280 -24.35 7.38 4.60
CA CYS A 280 -24.69 6.98 5.96
C CYS A 280 -24.77 8.16 6.96
N HIS A 281 -24.24 9.34 6.62
CA HIS A 281 -24.20 10.47 7.56
C HIS A 281 -24.32 11.88 6.98
N ARG A 282 -24.04 12.17 5.68
CA ARG A 282 -24.25 13.49 4.97
C ARG A 282 -23.42 13.63 3.68
N ALA A 283 -23.54 14.77 2.99
CA ALA A 283 -22.67 15.21 1.88
C ALA A 283 -21.17 15.32 2.26
N PRO A 284 -20.23 15.26 1.29
CA PRO A 284 -18.80 15.39 1.55
C PRO A 284 -18.45 16.69 2.29
N PRO A 285 -17.44 16.68 3.18
CA PRO A 285 -17.03 17.86 3.93
C PRO A 285 -16.42 18.92 3.01
N ASP A 286 -16.82 20.19 3.16
CA ASP A 286 -16.12 21.30 2.53
C ASP A 286 -14.79 21.53 3.26
N VAL A 287 -13.70 21.53 2.51
CA VAL A 287 -12.33 21.72 3.01
C VAL A 287 -11.76 23.09 2.68
N ARG A 288 -12.49 23.91 1.91
CA ARG A 288 -12.03 25.23 1.46
C ARG A 288 -11.76 26.14 2.65
N ASP A 289 -10.60 26.78 2.65
CA ASP A 289 -10.15 27.72 3.69
C ASP A 289 -10.12 27.13 5.13
N ARG A 290 -10.21 25.80 5.27
CA ARG A 290 -10.12 25.09 6.55
C ARG A 290 -8.73 24.53 6.81
N THR A 291 -8.42 24.32 8.07
CA THR A 291 -7.28 23.51 8.51
C THR A 291 -7.70 22.04 8.49
N VAL A 292 -7.14 21.23 7.60
CA VAL A 292 -7.48 19.81 7.44
C VAL A 292 -6.48 18.93 8.17
N LEU A 293 -6.94 18.13 9.14
CA LEU A 293 -6.15 17.07 9.78
C LEU A 293 -6.37 15.75 9.05
N LEU A 294 -5.38 15.28 8.29
CA LEU A 294 -5.40 13.99 7.61
C LEU A 294 -4.84 12.88 8.52
N VAL A 295 -5.62 11.82 8.71
CA VAL A 295 -5.31 10.74 9.66
C VAL A 295 -5.36 9.36 8.99
N ASP A 296 -4.43 8.48 9.35
CA ASP A 296 -4.44 7.05 9.03
C ASP A 296 -3.92 6.23 10.23
N ASP A 297 -4.03 4.90 10.19
CA ASP A 297 -3.52 4.02 11.26
C ASP A 297 -2.00 3.76 11.20
N GLY A 298 -1.38 4.07 10.07
CA GLY A 298 0.07 4.08 9.95
C GLY A 298 0.50 4.21 8.51
N VAL A 299 1.76 4.59 8.30
CA VAL A 299 2.27 4.88 6.96
C VAL A 299 3.62 4.21 6.73
N ALA A 300 3.62 3.14 5.93
CA ALA A 300 4.84 2.50 5.48
C ALA A 300 5.46 3.23 4.26
N THR A 301 4.74 3.34 3.15
CA THR A 301 5.26 3.91 1.89
C THR A 301 4.74 5.31 1.57
N GLY A 302 3.74 5.80 2.30
CA GLY A 302 3.12 7.11 2.04
C GLY A 302 2.11 7.15 0.90
N ALA A 303 1.99 6.10 0.08
CA ALA A 303 1.30 6.21 -1.20
C ALA A 303 -0.18 6.62 -1.07
N SER A 304 -0.94 6.01 -0.16
CA SER A 304 -2.36 6.34 0.04
C SER A 304 -2.52 7.76 0.61
N MET A 305 -1.68 8.13 1.58
CA MET A 305 -1.67 9.47 2.15
C MET A 305 -1.32 10.53 1.09
N ARG A 306 -0.39 10.26 0.17
CA ARG A 306 -0.08 11.18 -0.93
C ARG A 306 -1.27 11.41 -1.85
N ALA A 307 -2.03 10.37 -2.17
CA ALA A 307 -3.25 10.51 -2.94
C ALA A 307 -4.29 11.37 -2.20
N ALA A 308 -4.45 11.14 -0.89
CA ALA A 308 -5.34 11.95 -0.06
C ALA A 308 -4.91 13.42 0.00
N VAL A 309 -3.62 13.71 0.24
CA VAL A 309 -3.07 15.08 0.23
C VAL A 309 -3.32 15.76 -1.13
N THR A 310 -2.99 15.06 -2.22
CA THR A 310 -3.18 15.57 -3.59
C THR A 310 -4.65 15.89 -3.89
N ALA A 311 -5.57 15.07 -3.40
CA ALA A 311 -7.00 15.30 -3.54
C ALA A 311 -7.48 16.50 -2.70
N VAL A 312 -7.07 16.57 -1.44
CA VAL A 312 -7.46 17.63 -0.50
C VAL A 312 -6.96 18.99 -0.97
N GLU A 313 -5.75 19.07 -1.54
CA GLU A 313 -5.20 20.31 -2.11
C GLU A 313 -6.12 20.94 -3.19
N GLN A 314 -6.87 20.14 -3.95
CA GLN A 314 -7.81 20.65 -4.96
C GLN A 314 -8.97 21.44 -4.34
N GLY A 315 -9.32 21.12 -3.09
CA GLY A 315 -10.32 21.86 -2.33
C GLY A 315 -9.83 23.19 -1.77
N ARG A 316 -8.53 23.53 -1.94
CA ARG A 316 -7.89 24.77 -1.45
C ARG A 316 -8.08 24.99 0.06
N PRO A 317 -7.59 24.07 0.90
CA PRO A 317 -7.58 24.28 2.35
C PRO A 317 -6.63 25.40 2.74
N ALA A 318 -6.87 26.01 3.90
CA ALA A 318 -5.93 26.98 4.48
C ALA A 318 -4.62 26.31 4.94
N ALA A 319 -4.71 25.07 5.43
CA ALA A 319 -3.55 24.26 5.80
C ALA A 319 -3.88 22.77 5.79
N ILE A 320 -2.87 21.94 5.54
CA ILE A 320 -2.93 20.49 5.71
C ILE A 320 -1.98 20.11 6.85
N VAL A 321 -2.49 19.34 7.81
CA VAL A 321 -1.75 18.75 8.92
C VAL A 321 -1.90 17.24 8.79
N ILE A 322 -0.79 16.50 8.78
CA ILE A 322 -0.83 15.04 8.70
C ILE A 322 -0.56 14.48 10.09
N ALA A 323 -1.46 13.65 10.61
CA ALA A 323 -1.31 13.04 11.93
C ALA A 323 -1.36 11.51 11.83
N ILE A 324 -0.26 10.84 12.19
CA ILE A 324 -0.06 9.40 11.96
C ILE A 324 0.57 8.74 13.18
N PRO A 325 -0.01 7.67 13.75
CA PRO A 325 0.57 7.01 14.92
C PRO A 325 2.00 6.50 14.67
N VAL A 326 2.22 5.84 13.52
CA VAL A 326 3.53 5.31 13.13
C VAL A 326 3.83 5.55 11.65
N ALA A 327 5.03 6.02 11.34
CA ALA A 327 5.50 6.22 9.96
C ALA A 327 6.95 5.76 9.73
N SER A 328 7.28 5.42 8.48
CA SER A 328 8.68 5.26 8.04
C SER A 328 9.38 6.61 7.91
N TYR A 329 10.72 6.63 7.96
CA TYR A 329 11.47 7.86 7.73
C TYR A 329 11.22 8.42 6.32
N ALA A 330 11.18 7.54 5.32
CA ALA A 330 10.95 7.93 3.93
C ALA A 330 9.59 8.60 3.74
N ALA A 331 8.53 8.01 4.30
CA ALA A 331 7.19 8.59 4.22
C ALA A 331 7.09 9.92 4.97
N CYS A 332 7.68 10.02 6.17
CA CYS A 332 7.71 11.27 6.94
C CYS A 332 8.42 12.38 6.16
N ALA A 333 9.63 12.12 5.66
CA ALA A 333 10.42 13.10 4.92
C ALA A 333 9.70 13.59 3.65
N GLU A 334 9.01 12.69 2.96
CA GLU A 334 8.26 13.04 1.76
C GLU A 334 7.01 13.87 2.07
N LEU A 335 6.17 13.39 3.00
CA LEU A 335 4.87 13.99 3.33
C LEU A 335 5.02 15.33 4.06
N SER A 336 6.06 15.50 4.87
CA SER A 336 6.34 16.76 5.57
C SER A 336 6.59 17.94 4.63
N ARG A 337 6.97 17.70 3.36
CA ARG A 337 7.14 18.77 2.36
C ARG A 337 5.82 19.34 1.84
N ARG A 338 4.71 18.63 2.03
CA ARG A 338 3.38 18.99 1.52
C ARG A 338 2.37 19.31 2.63
N ALA A 339 2.79 19.21 3.88
CA ALA A 339 1.97 19.54 5.03
C ALA A 339 2.60 20.69 5.81
N ARG A 340 1.76 21.52 6.42
CA ARG A 340 2.21 22.54 7.38
C ARG A 340 2.91 21.87 8.57
N GLU A 341 2.39 20.73 8.99
CA GLU A 341 2.89 19.98 10.14
C GLU A 341 2.68 18.48 9.92
N PHE A 342 3.65 17.67 10.36
CA PHE A 342 3.58 16.22 10.39
C PHE A 342 3.67 15.75 11.84
N VAL A 343 2.54 15.38 12.43
CA VAL A 343 2.41 14.96 13.83
C VAL A 343 2.42 13.43 13.90
N TYR A 344 3.25 12.89 14.78
CA TYR A 344 3.41 11.44 14.90
C TYR A 344 3.65 11.00 16.33
N CYS A 345 3.41 9.72 16.63
CA CYS A 345 3.89 9.11 17.88
C CYS A 345 5.27 8.49 17.69
N TYR A 346 5.45 7.71 16.62
CA TYR A 346 6.70 7.01 16.32
C TYR A 346 7.13 7.17 14.85
N ILE A 347 8.42 7.41 14.63
CA ILE A 347 9.08 7.24 13.34
C ILE A 347 10.14 6.15 13.48
N ARG A 348 10.08 5.14 12.62
CA ARG A 348 11.04 4.03 12.66
C ARG A 348 11.22 3.45 11.27
N ASP A 349 12.42 2.93 11.01
CA ASP A 349 12.65 2.06 9.88
C ASP A 349 13.17 0.69 10.35
N PRO A 350 12.81 -0.39 9.63
CA PRO A 350 11.79 -0.45 8.59
C PRO A 350 10.37 -0.62 9.16
N VAL A 351 9.38 0.10 8.61
CA VAL A 351 7.95 -0.21 8.82
C VAL A 351 7.51 -1.25 7.79
N TYR A 352 7.70 -2.54 8.10
CA TYR A 352 7.31 -3.63 7.19
C TYR A 352 5.79 -3.74 7.01
N SER A 353 5.05 -3.59 8.11
CA SER A 353 3.60 -3.61 8.14
C SER A 353 3.13 -2.77 9.32
N VAL A 354 2.10 -1.95 9.09
CA VAL A 354 1.48 -1.13 10.12
C VAL A 354 0.98 -2.00 11.28
N GLY A 355 0.40 -3.18 10.99
CA GLY A 355 -0.16 -4.06 12.01
C GLY A 355 0.84 -4.63 13.02
N LEU A 356 2.15 -4.59 12.76
CA LEU A 356 3.16 -5.02 13.73
C LEU A 356 3.35 -4.04 14.90
N TRP A 357 2.75 -2.85 14.81
CA TRP A 357 2.83 -1.81 15.82
C TRP A 357 1.64 -1.85 16.79
N TYR A 358 0.72 -2.80 16.59
CA TYR A 358 -0.51 -2.96 17.32
C TYR A 358 -0.58 -4.35 17.94
N GLU A 359 -0.92 -4.46 19.23
CA GLU A 359 -1.22 -5.75 19.85
C GLU A 359 -2.44 -6.42 19.20
N SER A 360 -3.47 -5.62 18.91
CA SER A 360 -4.67 -6.01 18.19
C SER A 360 -4.86 -5.17 16.92
N TYR A 361 -4.82 -5.84 15.76
CA TYR A 361 -4.97 -5.22 14.45
C TYR A 361 -6.09 -5.87 13.63
N ALA A 362 -7.27 -5.98 14.24
CA ALA A 362 -8.44 -6.56 13.58
C ALA A 362 -8.81 -5.80 12.29
N PRO A 363 -9.30 -6.48 11.24
CA PRO A 363 -9.82 -5.80 10.06
C PRO A 363 -11.02 -4.90 10.40
N VAL A 364 -10.99 -3.65 9.96
CA VAL A 364 -12.11 -2.71 10.12
C VAL A 364 -13.11 -2.94 8.98
N SER A 365 -14.39 -3.16 9.32
CA SER A 365 -15.48 -3.35 8.34
C SER A 365 -16.06 -2.02 7.85
N GLU A 366 -16.78 -2.03 6.72
CA GLU A 366 -17.49 -0.83 6.25
C GLU A 366 -18.61 -0.45 7.23
N GLN A 367 -19.29 -1.43 7.85
CA GLN A 367 -20.31 -1.17 8.88
C GLN A 367 -19.74 -0.46 10.10
N GLU A 368 -18.53 -0.84 10.51
CA GLU A 368 -17.84 -0.20 11.63
C GLU A 368 -17.46 1.25 11.30
N VAL A 369 -16.98 1.52 10.08
CA VAL A 369 -16.74 2.89 9.61
C VAL A 369 -18.03 3.72 9.68
N CYS A 370 -19.14 3.24 9.11
CA CYS A 370 -20.41 3.94 9.13
C CYS A 370 -20.97 4.16 10.55
N ARG A 371 -20.71 3.24 11.49
CA ARG A 371 -21.08 3.40 12.90
C ARG A 371 -20.30 4.56 13.54
N LEU A 372 -18.98 4.57 13.40
CA LEU A 372 -18.11 5.58 14.01
C LEU A 372 -18.36 6.98 13.44
N LEU A 373 -18.65 7.09 12.13
CA LEU A 373 -18.97 8.38 11.50
C LEU A 373 -20.29 8.96 12.01
N ARG A 374 -21.33 8.13 12.19
CA ARG A 374 -22.60 8.56 12.78
C ARG A 374 -22.43 9.02 14.23
N GLU A 375 -21.73 8.23 15.04
CA GLU A 375 -21.46 8.58 16.45
C GLU A 375 -20.66 9.88 16.55
N ALA A 376 -19.64 10.08 15.72
CA ALA A 376 -18.88 11.34 15.70
C ALA A 376 -19.74 12.54 15.27
N HIS A 377 -20.67 12.34 14.33
CA HIS A 377 -21.59 13.39 13.91
C HIS A 377 -22.51 13.82 15.06
N GLU A 378 -23.09 12.87 15.80
CA GLU A 378 -23.93 13.11 16.98
C GLU A 378 -23.18 13.85 18.09
N LEU A 379 -21.92 13.46 18.34
CA LEU A 379 -21.03 14.16 19.28
C LEU A 379 -20.75 15.60 18.87
N SER A 380 -20.59 15.86 17.56
CA SER A 380 -20.34 17.21 17.04
C SER A 380 -21.58 18.11 17.03
N ALA A 381 -22.77 17.52 16.94
CA ALA A 381 -24.05 18.22 16.93
C ALA A 381 -24.56 18.56 18.34
N SER A 382 -24.01 17.93 19.38
CA SER A 382 -24.39 18.18 20.77
C SER A 382 -23.91 19.59 21.22
N PRO A 383 -24.72 20.37 21.95
CA PRO A 383 -24.36 21.72 22.36
C PRO A 383 -23.03 21.74 23.14
N ARG A 384 -22.13 22.67 22.81
CA ARG A 384 -20.95 22.95 23.62
C ARG A 384 -21.44 23.48 24.97
N GLU A 385 -21.36 22.67 26.03
CA GLU A 385 -21.59 23.18 27.39
C GLU A 385 -20.64 24.37 27.61
N PRO A 386 -21.16 25.54 28.02
CA PRO A 386 -20.30 26.66 28.37
C PRO A 386 -19.36 26.23 29.51
N PRO A 387 -18.11 26.70 29.54
CA PRO A 387 -17.23 26.43 30.66
C PRO A 387 -17.93 26.84 31.95
N ALA A 388 -17.93 25.94 32.93
CA ALA A 388 -18.55 26.20 34.23
C ALA A 388 -18.04 27.56 34.76
N PRO A 389 -18.94 28.49 35.15
CA PRO A 389 -18.52 29.76 35.72
C PRO A 389 -17.63 29.46 36.94
N GLY A 390 -16.46 30.09 36.95
CA GLY A 390 -15.33 29.73 37.80
C GLY A 390 -15.71 29.38 39.24
N ALA A 391 -15.14 28.27 39.73
CA ALA A 391 -14.97 28.07 41.15
C ALA A 391 -13.66 28.76 41.59
N PRO A 392 -13.66 29.40 42.78
CA PRO A 392 -12.79 30.52 43.15
C PRO A 392 -11.29 30.23 43.24
#